data_AF-A0A7X5J930-F1
#
_entry.id   AF-A0A7X5J930-F1
#
_cell.length_a   1.000
_cell.length_b   1.000
_cell.length_c   1.000
_cell.angle_alpha   90.00
_cell.angle_beta   90.00
_cell.angle_gamma   90.00
#
_symmetry.space_group_name_H-M   'P 1'
#
loop_
_entity.id
_entity.type
_entity.pdbx_description
1 polymer ?
#
loop_
_entity_poly.entity_id
_entity_poly.type
_entity_poly.pdbx_seq_one_letter_code
_entity_poly.pdbx_strand_id
1 'polypeptide(L)' 'MSHDAIAGQDTELATELASESLKRMIYFTRREAEKDGRTFCAYLLSLAMKALDEETDEINAAVKSKFAPVDRTQDLASN' A
#
# COMPACT_ATOMS: atom_id res chain seq x y z
N MET A 1 -22.24 -18.02 -25.98
CA MET A 1 -21.33 -16.90 -25.66
C MET A 1 -21.79 -16.30 -24.35
N SER A 2 -21.13 -16.58 -23.21
CA SER A 2 -21.44 -15.87 -21.93
C SER A 2 -20.62 -16.29 -20.70
N HIS A 3 -19.87 -17.41 -20.70
CA HIS A 3 -19.20 -17.85 -19.45
C HIS A 3 -17.95 -17.03 -19.06
N ASP A 4 -17.21 -16.47 -20.03
CA ASP A 4 -15.98 -15.72 -19.74
C ASP A 4 -16.22 -14.32 -19.16
N ALA A 5 -17.41 -13.74 -19.37
CA ALA A 5 -17.75 -12.39 -18.90
C ALA A 5 -18.06 -12.34 -17.40
N ILE A 6 -18.55 -13.45 -16.80
CA ILE A 6 -18.94 -13.51 -15.39
C ILE A 6 -17.70 -13.63 -14.48
N ALA A 7 -16.70 -14.41 -14.92
CA ALA A 7 -15.46 -14.62 -14.14
C ALA A 7 -14.59 -13.35 -14.00
N GLY A 8 -14.62 -12.46 -15.01
CA GLY A 8 -13.91 -11.16 -14.95
C GLY A 8 -14.55 -10.15 -14.00
N GLN A 9 -15.87 -10.24 -13.80
CA GLN A 9 -16.61 -9.30 -12.97
C GLN A 9 -16.43 -9.58 -11.46
N ASP A 10 -16.32 -10.86 -11.10
CA ASP A 10 -16.05 -11.28 -9.71
C ASP A 10 -14.62 -10.91 -9.26
N THR A 11 -13.66 -10.90 -10.19
CA THR A 11 -12.27 -10.56 -9.90
C THR A 11 -12.03 -9.06 -9.75
N GLU A 12 -12.73 -8.25 -10.53
CA GLU A 12 -12.70 -6.78 -10.41
C GLU A 12 -13.32 -6.31 -9.09
N LEU A 13 -14.50 -6.84 -8.74
CA LEU A 13 -15.17 -6.54 -7.47
C LEU A 13 -14.33 -6.98 -6.26
N ALA A 14 -13.68 -8.15 -6.34
CA ALA A 14 -12.78 -8.62 -5.28
C ALA A 14 -11.57 -7.69 -5.11
N THR A 15 -11.03 -7.14 -6.20
CA THR A 15 -9.91 -6.20 -6.18
C THR A 15 -10.31 -4.86 -5.57
N GLU A 16 -11.48 -4.36 -5.93
CA GLU A 16 -12.04 -3.13 -5.36
C GLU A 16 -12.30 -3.27 -3.85
N LEU A 17 -12.91 -4.39 -3.42
CA LEU A 17 -13.12 -4.69 -2.00
C LEU A 17 -11.80 -4.81 -1.22
N ALA A 18 -10.77 -5.40 -1.83
CA ALA A 18 -9.45 -5.50 -1.24
C ALA A 18 -8.79 -4.12 -1.10
N SER A 19 -8.92 -3.25 -2.10
CA SER A 19 -8.43 -1.86 -2.06
C SER A 19 -9.10 -1.07 -0.94
N GLU A 20 -10.43 -1.14 -0.84
CA GLU A 20 -11.19 -0.45 0.22
C GLU A 20 -10.90 -1.00 1.63
N SER A 21 -10.61 -2.29 1.75
CA SER A 21 -10.14 -2.89 3.00
C SER A 21 -8.75 -2.36 3.38
N LEU A 22 -7.83 -2.28 2.41
CA LEU A 22 -6.49 -1.75 2.60
C LEU A 22 -6.51 -0.27 3.00
N LYS A 23 -7.32 0.56 2.33
CA LYS A 23 -7.51 1.98 2.69
C LYS A 23 -7.98 2.12 4.14
N ARG A 24 -8.99 1.34 4.56
CA ARG A 24 -9.46 1.34 5.96
C ARG A 24 -8.35 0.95 6.94
N MET A 25 -7.57 -0.07 6.63
CA MET A 25 -6.44 -0.48 7.47
C MET A 25 -5.37 0.61 7.59
N ILE A 26 -4.99 1.27 6.48
CA ILE A 26 -4.02 2.37 6.49
C ILE A 26 -4.56 3.54 7.32
N TYR A 27 -5.85 3.87 7.20
CA TYR A 27 -6.48 4.94 7.97
C TYR A 27 -6.38 4.69 9.48
N PHE A 28 -6.80 3.52 9.97
CA PHE A 28 -6.73 3.21 11.40
C PHE A 28 -5.28 3.15 11.90
N THR A 29 -4.38 2.55 11.13
CA THR A 29 -2.95 2.48 11.47
C THR A 29 -2.33 3.88 11.56
N ARG A 30 -2.75 4.81 10.68
CA ARG A 30 -2.28 6.20 10.73
C ARG A 30 -2.73 6.87 12.03
N ARG A 31 -4.00 6.69 12.44
CA ARG A 31 -4.51 7.29 13.67
C ARG A 31 -3.78 6.77 14.92
N GLU A 32 -3.48 5.47 14.98
CA GLU A 32 -2.67 4.94 16.08
C GLU A 32 -1.23 5.47 16.04
N ALA A 33 -0.62 5.60 14.86
CA ALA A 33 0.71 6.22 14.73
C ALA A 33 0.72 7.71 15.15
N GLU A 34 -0.32 8.47 14.84
CA GLU A 34 -0.49 9.86 15.29
C GLU A 34 -0.62 9.94 16.82
N LYS A 35 -1.47 9.08 17.40
CA LYS A 35 -1.67 8.98 18.85
C LYS A 35 -0.39 8.63 19.60
N ASP A 36 0.43 7.75 19.02
CA ASP A 36 1.73 7.34 19.57
C ASP A 36 2.85 8.37 19.31
N GLY A 37 2.58 9.49 18.63
CA GLY A 37 3.60 10.48 18.27
C GLY A 37 4.61 9.99 17.23
N ARG A 38 4.31 8.91 16.50
CA ARG A 38 5.14 8.35 15.43
C ARG A 38 4.94 9.10 14.13
N THR A 39 5.34 10.37 14.11
CA THR A 39 5.09 11.31 13.01
C THR A 39 5.57 10.79 11.64
N PHE A 40 6.73 10.14 11.60
CA PHE A 40 7.26 9.56 10.37
C PHE A 40 6.37 8.43 9.82
N CYS A 41 5.90 7.53 10.69
CA CYS A 41 5.00 6.44 10.30
C CYS A 41 3.67 6.99 9.79
N ALA A 42 3.08 7.97 10.48
CA ALA A 42 1.84 8.62 10.04
C ALA A 42 1.99 9.31 8.68
N TYR A 43 3.14 9.94 8.43
CA TYR A 43 3.48 10.54 7.13
C TYR A 43 3.57 9.49 6.01
N LEU A 44 4.27 8.37 6.23
CA LEU A 44 4.35 7.29 5.24
C LEU A 44 2.97 6.71 4.91
N LEU A 45 2.13 6.50 5.91
CA LEU A 45 0.77 6.00 5.72
C LEU A 45 -0.10 6.99 4.94
N SER A 46 0.15 8.30 5.08
CA SER A 46 -0.51 9.34 4.29
C SER A 46 -0.08 9.32 2.82
N LEU A 47 1.21 9.06 2.54
CA LEU A 47 1.68 8.87 1.16
C LEU A 47 1.10 7.59 0.54
N ALA A 48 1.05 6.49 1.30
CA ALA A 48 0.46 5.24 0.85
C ALA A 48 -1.03 5.39 0.52
N MET A 49 -1.79 6.15 1.33
CA MET A 49 -3.19 6.45 1.02
C MET A 49 -3.34 7.19 -0.31
N LYS A 50 -2.55 8.25 -0.52
CA LYS A 50 -2.57 9.03 -1.76
C LYS A 50 -2.19 8.18 -2.98
N ALA A 51 -1.24 7.26 -2.82
CA ALA A 51 -0.85 6.34 -3.89
C ALA A 51 -2.02 5.45 -4.34
N LEU A 52 -2.88 5.02 -3.40
CA LEU A 52 -4.06 4.21 -3.67
C LEU A 52 -5.25 5.01 -4.24
N ASP A 53 -5.25 6.33 -4.09
CA ASP A 53 -6.34 7.20 -4.58
C ASP A 53 -6.03 7.79 -5.96
N GLU A 54 -4.79 8.21 -6.20
CA GLU A 54 -4.40 8.94 -7.41
C GLU A 54 -3.60 8.09 -8.41
N GLU A 55 -3.04 6.94 -7.99
CA GLU A 55 -2.20 6.03 -8.78
C GLU A 55 -1.09 6.69 -9.64
N THR A 56 -0.67 7.91 -9.33
CA THR A 56 0.34 8.62 -10.13
C THR A 56 1.75 8.09 -9.91
N ASP A 57 2.55 8.05 -10.98
CA ASP A 57 3.94 7.60 -10.94
C ASP A 57 4.80 8.41 -9.95
N GLU A 58 4.51 9.70 -9.79
CA GLU A 58 5.22 10.59 -8.86
C GLU A 58 4.98 10.21 -7.41
N ILE A 59 3.74 9.93 -7.01
CA ILE A 59 3.39 9.53 -5.65
C ILE A 59 3.93 8.13 -5.36
N ASN A 60 3.84 7.22 -6.33
CA ASN A 60 4.42 5.89 -6.24
C ASN A 60 5.95 5.94 -6.09
N ALA A 61 6.63 6.82 -6.82
CA ALA A 61 8.07 7.05 -6.67
C ALA A 61 8.41 7.66 -5.30
N ALA A 62 7.60 8.61 -4.80
CA ALA A 62 7.78 9.20 -3.49
C ALA A 62 7.67 8.15 -2.38
N VAL A 63 6.68 7.25 -2.43
CA VAL A 63 6.56 6.11 -1.50
C VAL A 63 7.79 5.22 -1.59
N LYS A 64 8.16 4.76 -2.79
CA LYS A 64 9.32 3.88 -3.00
C LYS A 64 10.63 4.50 -2.51
N SER A 65 10.84 5.81 -2.69
CA SER A 65 12.05 6.51 -2.26
C SER A 65 12.29 6.49 -0.74
N LYS A 66 11.23 6.29 0.06
CA LYS A 66 11.35 6.21 1.53
C LYS A 66 11.75 4.82 2.02
N PHE A 67 11.70 3.82 1.15
CA PHE A 67 12.20 2.48 1.43
C PHE A 67 13.58 2.35 0.80
N ALA A 68 14.62 2.25 1.63
CA ALA A 68 15.92 1.84 1.13
C ALA A 68 15.78 0.45 0.48
N PRO A 69 16.48 0.16 -0.64
CA PRO A 69 16.68 -1.20 -1.06
C PRO A 69 17.34 -1.94 0.10
N VAL A 70 16.61 -2.83 0.75
CA VAL A 70 17.23 -3.78 1.67
C VAL A 70 17.99 -4.74 0.77
N ASP A 71 19.28 -4.49 0.61
CA ASP A 71 20.16 -5.41 -0.09
C ASP A 71 20.31 -6.67 0.79
N ARG A 72 19.32 -7.57 0.70
CA ARG A 72 19.27 -8.84 1.45
C ARG A 72 20.46 -9.75 1.12
N THR A 73 21.36 -9.36 0.21
CA THR A 73 22.60 -10.08 -0.05
C THR A 73 23.65 -9.88 1.05
N GLN A 74 23.61 -8.79 1.84
CA GLN A 74 24.58 -8.57 2.92
C GLN A 74 24.28 -9.37 4.21
N ASP A 75 23.01 -9.72 4.46
CA ASP A 75 22.63 -10.47 5.67
C ASP A 75 22.95 -11.97 5.59
N LEU A 76 23.10 -12.54 4.39
CA LEU A 76 23.53 -13.95 4.22
C LEU A 76 25.05 -14.16 4.27
N ALA A 77 25.85 -13.09 4.23
CA ALA A 77 27.32 -13.19 4.27
C ALA A 77 27.90 -13.17 5.70
N SER A 78 27.05 -13.06 6.73
CA SER A 78 27.45 -12.88 8.14
C SER A 78 27.10 -14.05 9.06
N ASN A 79 26.74 -15.24 8.54
CA ASN A 79 26.56 -16.45 9.33
C ASN A 79 27.36 -17.64 8.78
#